data_AF-A0A7K8QQZ6-F1
#
_entry.id   AF-A0A7K8QQZ6-F1
#
_cell.length_a   1.000
_cell.length_b   1.000
_cell.length_c   1.000
_cell.angle_alpha   90.00
_cell.angle_beta   90.00
_cell.angle_gamma   90.00
#
_symmetry.space_group_name_H-M   'P 1'
#
loop_
_entity.id
_entity.type
_entity.pdbx_description
1 polymer ?
#
loop_
_entity_poly.entity_id
_entity_poly.type
_entity_poly.pdbx_seq_one_letter_code
_entity_poly.pdbx_strand_id
1 'polypeptide(L)'
;LLVPARRKQKWSVDPRNSAWSKDDSKFGQKMLEKMGWSKGKGLGAQEQGNPEHIRVKVKNNTLGLGATINHEDNWIAHQDDFNQLLAELNDCHGQGET
;
A
#
# COMPACT_ATOMS: atom_id res chain seq x y z
N LEU A 1 29.94 0.24 21.51
CA LEU A 1 29.66 -0.55 20.29
C LEU A 1 29.08 0.40 19.24
N LEU A 2 29.77 0.60 18.11
CA LEU A 2 29.31 1.47 17.02
C LEU A 2 28.45 0.63 16.04
N VAL A 3 27.24 1.10 15.72
CA VAL A 3 26.34 0.42 14.77
C VAL A 3 26.70 0.82 13.34
N PRO A 4 26.88 -0.12 12.39
CA PRO A 4 27.19 0.21 11.01
C PRO A 4 26.03 0.95 10.31
N ALA A 5 26.37 1.92 9.46
CA ALA A 5 25.40 2.69 8.70
C ALA A 5 24.55 1.79 7.79
N ARG A 6 23.22 1.94 7.82
CA ARG A 6 22.29 1.17 6.98
C ARG A 6 22.53 1.51 5.51
N ARG A 7 23.05 0.54 4.75
CA ARG A 7 23.20 0.66 3.29
C ARG A 7 21.81 0.67 2.63
N LYS A 8 21.47 1.77 1.96
CA LYS A 8 20.25 1.83 1.14
C LYS A 8 20.35 0.81 0.01
N GLN A 9 19.49 -0.20 0.01
CA GLN A 9 19.37 -1.16 -1.09
C GLN A 9 18.89 -0.40 -2.32
N LYS A 10 19.69 -0.43 -3.41
CA LYS A 10 19.26 0.10 -4.70
C LYS A 10 18.23 -0.88 -5.26
N TRP A 11 17.02 -0.41 -5.53
CA TRP A 11 15.95 -1.24 -6.05
C TRP A 11 16.41 -1.89 -7.39
N SER A 12 16.11 -3.18 -7.57
CA SER A 12 16.48 -3.98 -8.75
C SER A 12 15.96 -3.34 -10.03
N VAL A 13 16.71 -3.30 -11.13
CA VAL A 13 16.41 -2.61 -12.41
C VAL A 13 14.97 -2.77 -12.92
N ASP A 14 14.28 -3.85 -12.56
CA ASP A 14 12.84 -4.02 -12.73
C ASP A 14 12.15 -4.33 -11.38
N PRO A 15 11.47 -3.37 -10.72
CA PRO A 15 10.90 -3.59 -9.40
C PRO A 15 9.60 -4.41 -9.45
N ARG A 16 9.00 -4.53 -10.64
CA ARG A 16 7.73 -5.21 -10.89
C ARG A 16 7.91 -6.52 -11.64
N ASN A 17 9.15 -6.92 -11.89
CA ASN A 17 9.51 -8.10 -12.68
C ASN A 17 8.71 -8.19 -14.01
N SER A 18 8.50 -7.04 -14.65
CA SER A 18 7.70 -6.88 -15.86
C SER A 18 8.35 -7.55 -17.07
N ALA A 19 9.68 -7.52 -17.18
CA ALA A 19 10.41 -8.17 -18.25
C ALA A 19 10.27 -9.70 -18.19
N TRP A 20 10.22 -10.27 -16.98
CA TRP A 20 10.00 -11.71 -16.82
C TRP A 20 8.53 -12.08 -17.00
N SER A 21 7.59 -11.33 -16.40
CA SER A 21 6.16 -11.68 -16.43
C SER A 21 5.48 -11.49 -17.79
N LYS A 22 6.06 -10.66 -18.67
CA LYS A 22 5.54 -10.43 -20.03
C LYS A 22 6.22 -11.27 -21.11
N ASP A 23 7.27 -12.02 -20.76
CA ASP A 23 8.02 -12.80 -21.74
C ASP A 23 7.36 -14.16 -21.94
N ASP A 24 6.63 -14.27 -23.05
CA ASP A 24 5.90 -15.47 -23.45
C ASP A 24 6.79 -16.56 -24.06
N SER A 25 8.09 -16.29 -24.27
CA SER A 25 9.00 -17.20 -24.97
C SER A 25 9.70 -18.20 -24.05
N LYS A 26 9.49 -18.11 -22.73
CA LYS A 26 10.20 -18.88 -21.70
C LYS A 26 9.88 -20.37 -21.78
N PHE A 27 10.88 -21.17 -21.40
CA PHE A 27 10.77 -22.63 -21.35
C PHE A 27 9.56 -23.12 -20.55
N GLY A 28 9.36 -22.60 -19.33
CA GLY A 28 8.26 -23.02 -18.47
C GLY A 28 6.88 -22.72 -19.06
N GLN A 29 6.72 -21.58 -19.73
CA GLN A 29 5.46 -21.21 -20.38
C GLN A 29 5.15 -22.14 -21.55
N LYS A 30 6.12 -22.37 -22.46
CA LYS A 30 5.96 -23.31 -23.57
C LYS A 30 5.66 -24.73 -23.10
N MET A 31 6.25 -25.14 -21.97
CA MET A 31 5.96 -26.45 -21.38
C MET A 31 4.53 -26.55 -20.86
N LEU A 32 4.03 -25.53 -20.15
CA LEU A 32 2.66 -25.47 -19.67
C LEU A 32 1.64 -25.47 -20.83
N GLU A 33 1.91 -24.67 -21.86
CA GLU A 33 1.07 -24.61 -23.06
C GLU A 33 0.97 -25.97 -23.76
N LYS A 34 2.09 -26.71 -23.87
CA LYS A 34 2.09 -28.08 -24.40
C LYS A 34 1.27 -29.07 -23.57
N MET A 35 1.09 -28.79 -22.28
CA MET A 35 0.27 -29.60 -21.37
C MET A 35 -1.20 -29.12 -21.32
N GLY A 36 -1.60 -28.22 -22.22
CA GLY A 36 -2.99 -27.74 -22.35
C GLY A 36 -3.34 -26.55 -21.47
N TRP A 37 -2.39 -25.98 -20.73
CA TRP A 37 -2.61 -24.73 -20.01
C TRP A 37 -2.60 -23.54 -20.98
N SER A 38 -3.39 -22.51 -20.71
CA SER A 38 -3.41 -21.29 -21.51
C SER A 38 -3.24 -20.04 -20.65
N LYS A 39 -2.59 -19.02 -21.22
CA LYS A 39 -2.27 -17.78 -20.51
C LYS A 39 -3.54 -17.14 -19.93
N GLY A 40 -3.50 -16.83 -18.63
CA GLY A 40 -4.62 -16.24 -17.90
C GLY A 40 -5.59 -17.26 -17.28
N LYS A 41 -5.41 -18.56 -17.53
CA LYS A 41 -6.19 -19.61 -16.86
C LYS A 41 -5.52 -20.07 -15.57
N GLY A 42 -6.34 -20.45 -14.61
CA GLY A 42 -5.91 -21.14 -13.41
C GLY A 42 -5.39 -22.54 -13.72
N LEU A 43 -4.55 -23.08 -12.83
CA LEU A 43 -4.11 -24.47 -12.90
C LEU A 43 -5.13 -25.40 -12.23
N GLY A 44 -5.11 -26.68 -12.61
CA GLY A 44 -5.97 -27.73 -12.06
C GLY A 44 -7.06 -28.19 -13.04
N ALA A 45 -7.71 -29.30 -12.72
CA ALA A 45 -8.66 -29.97 -13.62
C ALA A 45 -9.85 -29.09 -14.05
N GLN A 46 -10.23 -28.11 -13.22
CA GLN A 46 -11.32 -27.17 -13.49
C GLN A 46 -10.80 -25.73 -13.60
N GLU A 47 -9.51 -25.52 -13.87
CA GLU A 47 -8.87 -24.21 -13.89
C GLU A 47 -9.04 -23.43 -12.57
N GLN A 48 -9.18 -24.13 -11.44
CA GLN A 48 -9.56 -23.55 -10.15
C GLN A 48 -8.42 -22.81 -9.42
N GLY A 49 -7.18 -22.98 -9.86
CA GLY A 49 -6.03 -22.29 -9.30
C GLY A 49 -6.09 -20.78 -9.56
N ASN A 50 -5.44 -20.00 -8.71
CA ASN A 50 -5.34 -18.55 -8.93
C ASN A 50 -4.50 -18.27 -10.20
N PRO A 51 -5.02 -17.54 -11.20
CA PRO A 51 -4.26 -17.17 -12.40
C PRO A 51 -3.14 -16.16 -12.10
N GLU A 52 -3.24 -15.43 -10.98
CA GLU A 52 -2.27 -14.42 -10.59
C GLU A 52 -1.25 -14.94 -9.57
N HIS A 53 -0.04 -14.41 -9.65
CA HIS A 53 1.01 -14.70 -8.67
C HIS A 53 0.72 -14.04 -7.31
N ILE A 54 1.24 -14.64 -6.24
CA ILE A 54 1.13 -14.08 -4.89
C ILE A 54 1.96 -12.79 -4.81
N ARG A 55 1.33 -11.71 -4.35
CA ARG A 55 1.95 -10.40 -4.17
C ARG A 55 2.32 -10.17 -2.72
N VAL A 56 3.55 -9.72 -2.47
CA VAL A 56 4.00 -9.31 -1.14
C VAL A 56 3.93 -7.80 -1.03
N LYS A 57 3.27 -7.31 0.03
CA LYS A 57 3.27 -5.88 0.36
C LYS A 57 4.58 -5.53 1.05
N VAL A 58 5.38 -4.66 0.43
CA VAL A 58 6.61 -4.15 1.06
C VAL A 58 6.24 -3.16 2.16
N LYS A 59 6.81 -3.36 3.35
CA LYS A 59 6.64 -2.45 4.48
C LYS A 59 7.67 -1.33 4.37
N ASN A 60 7.18 -0.13 4.02
CA ASN A 60 8.00 1.07 3.88
C ASN A 60 7.96 2.00 5.11
N ASN A 61 7.28 1.59 6.19
CA ASN A 61 7.15 2.38 7.42
C ASN A 61 7.88 1.70 8.60
N THR A 62 8.04 2.46 9.69
CA THR A 62 8.64 1.99 10.94
C THR A 62 7.60 1.47 11.94
N LEU A 63 6.31 1.53 11.61
CA LEU A 63 5.20 1.15 12.50
C LEU A 63 5.22 -0.34 12.83
N GLY A 64 4.58 -0.74 13.93
CA GLY A 64 4.37 -2.16 14.26
C GLY A 64 3.55 -2.91 13.20
N LEU A 65 3.62 -4.25 13.18
CA LEU A 65 2.68 -5.05 12.38
C LEU A 65 1.27 -4.86 12.94
N GLY A 66 0.29 -4.64 12.07
CA GLY A 66 -1.11 -4.39 12.48
C GLY A 66 -1.44 -2.93 12.83
N ALA A 67 -0.46 -2.03 12.89
CA ALA A 67 -0.71 -0.61 13.07
C ALA A 67 -1.33 -0.02 11.78
N THR A 68 -2.53 0.55 11.89
CA THR A 68 -3.20 1.26 10.80
C THR A 68 -2.78 2.74 10.79
N ILE A 69 -2.65 3.32 9.59
CA ILE A 69 -2.41 4.76 9.42
C ILE A 69 -3.75 5.47 9.60
N ASN A 70 -4.33 5.41 10.80
CA ASN A 70 -5.62 6.04 11.09
C ASN A 70 -5.45 7.34 11.91
N HIS A 71 -4.22 7.85 12.05
CA HIS A 71 -3.94 8.98 12.93
C HIS A 71 -3.69 10.31 12.21
N GLU A 72 -3.62 10.35 10.87
CA GLU A 72 -3.42 11.62 10.15
C GLU A 72 -4.75 12.37 9.90
N ASP A 73 -5.87 11.66 9.74
CA ASP A 73 -7.18 12.29 9.47
C ASP A 73 -7.81 12.96 10.71
N ASN A 74 -7.37 12.61 11.93
CA ASN A 74 -7.87 13.23 13.17
C ASN A 74 -7.31 14.64 13.42
N TRP A 75 -6.25 15.06 12.74
CA TRP A 75 -5.66 16.38 12.94
C TRP A 75 -6.50 17.50 12.30
N ILE A 76 -7.24 17.22 11.23
CA ILE A 76 -8.05 18.23 10.52
C ILE A 76 -9.41 18.44 11.22
N ALA A 77 -9.95 17.40 11.87
CA ALA A 77 -11.29 17.44 12.47
C ALA A 77 -11.44 18.48 13.60
N HIS A 78 -10.38 18.76 14.37
CA HIS A 78 -10.47 19.66 15.53
C HIS A 78 -10.35 21.15 15.19
N GLN A 79 -9.95 21.49 13.95
CA GLN A 79 -9.74 22.90 13.59
C GLN A 79 -11.09 23.64 13.51
N ASP A 80 -12.11 23.02 12.93
CA ASP A 80 -13.43 23.64 12.76
C ASP A 80 -14.16 23.76 14.10
N ASP A 81 -14.12 22.73 14.94
CA ASP A 81 -14.67 22.75 16.31
C ASP A 81 -14.03 23.84 17.18
N PHE A 82 -12.71 24.01 17.06
CA PHE A 82 -11.97 25.03 17.80
C PHE A 82 -12.30 26.45 17.31
N ASN A 83 -12.41 26.65 16.00
CA ASN A 83 -12.84 27.92 15.42
C ASN A 83 -14.27 28.30 15.85
N GLN A 84 -15.18 27.30 15.91
CA GLN A 84 -16.55 27.51 16.38
C GLN A 84 -16.59 27.93 17.86
N LEU A 85 -15.81 27.26 18.72
CA LEU A 85 -15.70 27.63 20.14
C LEU A 85 -15.20 29.07 20.32
N LEU A 86 -14.18 29.47 19.55
CA LEU A 86 -13.65 30.83 19.62
C LEU A 86 -14.67 31.89 19.18
N ALA A 87 -15.45 31.60 18.14
CA ALA A 87 -16.51 32.49 17.69
C ALA A 87 -17.59 32.67 18.77
N GLU A 88 -18.03 31.56 19.37
CA GLU A 88 -19.07 31.55 20.41
C GLU A 88 -18.63 32.29 21.69
N LEU A 89 -17.36 32.15 22.09
CA LEU A 89 -16.79 32.89 23.21
C LEU A 89 -16.69 34.39 22.95
N ASN A 90 -16.31 34.78 21.73
CA ASN A 90 -16.22 36.18 21.35
C ASN A 90 -17.61 36.84 21.31
N ASP A 91 -18.63 36.11 20.86
CA ASP A 91 -20.02 36.56 20.87
C ASP A 91 -20.57 36.70 22.31
N CYS A 92 -20.22 35.79 23.22
CA CYS A 92 -20.62 35.88 24.64
C CYS A 92 -19.98 37.06 25.37
N HIS A 93 -18.71 37.37 25.10
CA HIS A 93 -18.01 38.46 25.78
C HIS A 93 -18.25 39.85 25.15
N GLY A 94 -18.67 39.93 23.88
CA GLY A 94 -18.96 41.18 23.18
C GLY A 94 -20.31 41.84 23.55
N GLN A 95 -21.18 41.16 24.32
CA GLN A 95 -22.50 41.66 24.71
C GLN A 95 -22.54 42.34 26.09
N GLY A 96 -21.38 42.61 26.69
CA GLY A 96 -21.24 43.24 28.02
C GLY A 96 -20.91 44.73 28.04
N GLU A 97 -20.90 45.43 26.91
CA GLU A 97 -20.66 46.88 26.84
C GLU A 97 -21.84 47.64 26.24
N THR A 98 -22.88 47.84 27.05
CA THR A 98 -23.69 49.08 27.12
C THR A 98 -24.13 49.31 28.55
#